data_AF-A0A356FC44-F1
#
_entry.id   AF-A0A356FC44-F1
#
_cell.length_a   1.000
_cell.length_b   1.000
_cell.length_c   1.000
_cell.angle_alpha   90.00
_cell.angle_beta   90.00
_cell.angle_gamma   90.00
#
_symmetry.space_group_name_H-M   'P 1'
#
loop_
_entity.id
_entity.type
_entity.pdbx_description
1 polymer ?
#
loop_
_entity_poly.entity_id
_entity_poly.type
_entity_poly.pdbx_seq_one_letter_code
_entity_poly.pdbx_strand_id
1 'polypeptide(L)' 'MKFALTNDDGIDAPGLATLESVCRRLGSVVTVAPSEVQSGSGHRVTIDKPL' A
#
# COMPACT_ATOMS: atom_id res chain seq x y z
N MET A 1 14.11 11.69 -4.29
CA MET A 1 12.73 11.35 -4.74
C MET A 1 11.88 10.98 -3.55
N LYS A 2 10.55 11.07 -3.67
CA LYS A 2 9.58 10.60 -2.67
C LYS A 2 8.65 9.58 -3.33
N PHE A 3 8.44 8.44 -2.69
CA PHE A 3 7.55 7.37 -3.14
C PHE A 3 6.39 7.21 -2.16
N ALA A 4 5.19 7.03 -2.71
CA ALA A 4 4.03 6.53 -1.97
C ALA A 4 3.77 5.09 -2.45
N LEU A 5 3.82 4.13 -1.53
CA LEU A 5 3.60 2.72 -1.82
C LEU A 5 2.27 2.24 -1.23
N THR A 6 1.55 1.41 -1.99
CA THR A 6 0.29 0.78 -1.61
C THR A 6 0.16 -0.56 -2.33
N ASN A 7 -0.74 -1.42 -1.84
CA ASN A 7 -1.21 -2.64 -2.51
C ASN A 7 -2.67 -2.91 -2.10
N ASP A 8 -3.25 -3.98 -2.65
CA ASP A 8 -4.56 -4.53 -2.24
C ASP A 8 -4.43 -5.82 -1.40
N ASP A 9 -3.25 -6.44 -1.33
CA ASP A 9 -3.02 -7.63 -0.49
C ASP A 9 -2.91 -7.34 1.02
N GLY A 10 -2.75 -6.06 1.40
CA GLY A 10 -2.66 -5.61 2.79
C GLY A 10 -1.24 -5.23 3.25
N ILE A 11 -1.15 -4.55 4.40
CA ILE A 11 0.06 -3.93 4.94
C ILE A 11 1.17 -4.95 5.29
N ASP A 12 0.78 -6.15 5.68
CA ASP A 12 1.71 -7.23 6.05
C ASP A 12 2.12 -8.11 4.86
N ALA A 13 1.73 -7.75 3.63
CA ALA A 13 2.06 -8.54 2.46
C ALA A 13 3.59 -8.53 2.19
N PRO A 14 4.22 -9.69 1.98
CA PRO A 14 5.67 -9.79 1.81
C PRO A 14 6.16 -9.06 0.54
N GLY A 15 5.31 -8.97 -0.49
CA GLY A 15 5.61 -8.21 -1.70
C GLY A 15 5.76 -6.71 -1.45
N LEU A 16 4.93 -6.14 -0.57
CA LEU A 16 4.99 -4.72 -0.20
C LEU A 16 6.28 -4.40 0.57
N ALA A 17 6.64 -5.25 1.53
CA ALA A 17 7.90 -5.13 2.26
C ALA A 17 9.14 -5.21 1.34
N THR A 18 9.07 -6.11 0.35
CA THR A 18 10.14 -6.26 -0.65
C THR A 18 10.28 -5.00 -1.51
N LEU A 19 9.16 -4.43 -1.98
CA LEU A 19 9.16 -3.20 -2.77
C LEU A 19 9.67 -2.01 -1.96
N GLU A 20 9.22 -1.87 -0.72
CA GLU A 20 9.68 -0.82 0.19
C GLU A 20 11.20 -0.85 0.38
N SER A 21 11.78 -2.03 0.61
CA SER A 21 13.24 -2.21 0.75
C SER A 21 14.02 -1.68 -0.47
N VAL A 22 13.51 -1.96 -1.68
CA VAL A 22 14.14 -1.48 -2.92
C VAL A 22 13.96 0.04 -3.07
N CYS A 23 12.75 0.56 -2.88
CA CYS A 23 12.44 1.99 -3.03
C CYS A 23 13.18 2.88 -2.02
N ARG A 24 13.40 2.40 -0.79
CA ARG A 24 14.17 3.12 0.24
C ARG A 24 15.62 3.40 -0.17
N ARG A 25 16.18 2.59 -1.08
CA ARG A 25 17.53 2.83 -1.63
C ARG A 25 17.56 3.97 -2.66
N LEU A 26 16.40 4.41 -3.16
CA LEU A 26 16.26 5.40 -4.23
C LEU A 26 15.68 6.75 -3.72
N GLY A 27 15.09 6.77 -2.53
CA GLY A 27 14.49 7.97 -1.96
C GLY A 27 13.69 7.72 -0.69
N SER A 28 12.97 8.75 -0.23
CA SER A 28 12.08 8.63 0.92
C SER A 28 10.82 7.88 0.54
N VAL A 29 10.37 6.99 1.42
CA VAL A 29 9.18 6.15 1.20
C VAL A 29 8.14 6.43 2.29
N VAL A 30 6.88 6.53 1.87
CA VAL A 30 5.70 6.48 2.73
C VAL A 30 4.83 5.33 2.24
N THR A 31 4.52 4.38 3.12
CA THR A 31 3.70 3.21 2.81
C THR A 31 2.31 3.41 3.42
N VAL A 32 1.26 3.24 2.61
CA VAL A 32 -0.15 3.26 3.02
C VAL A 32 -0.82 2.08 2.33
N ALA A 33 -1.34 1.13 3.11
CA ALA A 33 -2.02 -0.05 2.59
C ALA A 33 -3.14 -0.49 3.55
N PRO A 34 -4.13 -1.27 3.07
CA PRO A 34 -5.19 -1.83 3.92
C PRO A 34 -4.64 -2.72 5.04
N SER A 35 -5.35 -2.80 6.18
CA SER A 35 -5.00 -3.75 7.25
C SER A 35 -5.32 -5.21 6.89
N GLU A 36 -6.21 -5.43 5.92
CA GLU A 36 -6.66 -6.75 5.47
C GLU A 36 -6.65 -6.84 3.94
N VAL A 37 -6.70 -8.06 3.40
CA VAL A 37 -6.77 -8.31 1.95
C VAL A 37 -8.04 -7.66 1.36
N GLN A 38 -7.85 -6.87 0.30
CA GLN A 38 -8.89 -6.21 -0.49
C GLN A 38 -8.92 -6.69 -1.95
N SER A 39 -8.20 -7.77 -2.27
CA SER A 39 -8.22 -8.38 -3.59
C SER A 39 -9.65 -8.76 -4.00
N GLY A 40 -10.07 -8.35 -5.19
CA GLY A 40 -11.41 -8.63 -5.72
C GLY A 40 -12.51 -7.63 -5.29
N SER A 41 -12.23 -6.64 -4.42
CA SER A 41 -13.18 -5.58 -4.04
C SER A 41 -13.46 -4.55 -5.15
N GLY A 42 -12.62 -4.54 -6.21
CA GLY A 42 -12.60 -3.53 -7.26
C GLY A 42 -11.91 -2.22 -6.81
N HIS A 43 -11.68 -1.30 -7.75
CA HIS A 43 -11.07 0.00 -7.45
C HIS A 43 -12.11 1.01 -6.94
N ARG A 44 -12.56 0.81 -5.70
CA ARG A 44 -13.60 1.65 -5.07
C ARG A 44 -12.98 2.65 -4.10
N VAL A 45 -13.65 3.80 -3.96
CA VAL A 45 -13.34 4.82 -2.95
C VAL A 45 -14.49 4.86 -1.96
N THR A 46 -14.20 4.74 -0.66
CA THR A 46 -15.19 4.94 0.40
C THR A 46 -15.57 6.41 0.45
N ILE A 47 -16.84 6.72 0.19
CA ILE A 47 -17.38 8.11 0.13
C ILE A 47 -18.53 8.35 1.10
N ASP A 48 -19.06 7.29 1.70
CA ASP A 48 -20.29 7.27 2.51
C ASP A 48 -20.01 7.18 4.01
N LYS A 49 -18.74 6.95 4.41
CA LYS A 49 -18.30 6.88 5.79
C LYS A 49 -16.82 7.24 5.95
N PRO A 50 -16.37 7.63 7.16
CA PRO A 50 -14.95 7.68 7.50
C PRO A 50 -14.26 6.32 7.35
N LEU A 51 -12.93 6.36 7.16
CA LEU A 51 -12.05 5.18 7.17
C LEU A 51 -11.60 4.83 8.58
#